data_AF-A0A2G6C9E0-F1
#
_entry.id   AF-A0A2G6C9E0-F1
#
_cell.length_a   1.000
_cell.length_b   1.000
_cell.length_c   1.000
_cell.angle_alpha   90.00
_cell.angle_beta   90.00
_cell.angle_gamma   90.00
#
_symmetry.space_group_name_H-M   'P 1'
#
loop_
_entity.id
_entity.type
_entity.pdbx_description
1 polymer ?
#
loop_
_entity_poly.entity_id
_entity_poly.type
_entity_poly.pdbx_seq_one_letter_code
_entity_poly.pdbx_strand_id
1 'polypeptide(L)' 'RNNNRLKPARLEWDGSIEALQTKLTSCITEEAAVCLEDGLLEDPGLIDVGVVLGTGFAPWSGGPLRYHSGY' A
#
# COMPACT_ATOMS: atom_id res chain seq x y z
N ARG A 1 -3.86 19.41 -5.97
CA ARG A 1 -2.80 18.50 -6.48
C ARG A 1 -1.62 18.61 -5.53
N ASN A 2 -1.73 17.99 -4.36
CA ASN A 2 -0.73 18.16 -3.31
C ASN A 2 0.37 17.12 -3.54
N ASN A 3 1.56 17.57 -3.93
CA ASN A 3 2.79 16.76 -3.99
C ASN A 3 3.31 16.37 -2.59
N ASN A 4 2.42 16.17 -1.62
CA ASN A 4 2.77 15.66 -0.29
C ASN A 4 3.00 14.16 -0.44
N ARG A 5 4.23 13.80 -0.82
CA ARG A 5 4.73 12.44 -0.71
C ARG A 5 4.38 11.93 0.68
N LEU A 6 3.68 10.80 0.77
CA LEU A 6 3.40 10.09 2.02
C LEU A 6 4.67 9.52 2.67
N LYS A 7 5.88 10.02 2.34
CA LYS A 7 7.09 9.61 3.02
C LYS A 7 6.98 10.07 4.47
N PRO A 8 6.77 9.14 5.42
CA PRO A 8 6.76 9.55 6.81
C PRO A 8 8.17 10.05 7.15
N ALA A 9 8.26 10.89 8.19
CA ALA A 9 9.54 11.18 8.81
C ALA A 9 10.25 9.86 9.12
N ARG A 10 11.58 9.85 9.03
CA ARG A 10 12.37 8.66 9.41
C ARG A 10 12.06 8.34 10.88
N LEU A 11 11.29 7.28 11.10
CA LEU A 11 11.01 6.77 12.43
C LEU A 11 12.25 6.02 12.93
N GLU A 12 12.60 6.25 14.19
CA GLU A 12 13.51 5.39 14.92
C GLU A 12 12.86 4.01 15.09
N TRP A 13 13.65 2.95 14.92
CA TRP A 13 13.16 1.59 15.10
C TRP A 13 13.10 1.25 16.59
N ASP A 14 11.91 0.90 17.07
CA ASP A 14 11.61 0.58 18.47
C ASP A 14 11.76 -0.91 18.82
N GLY A 15 12.12 -1.75 17.84
CA GLY A 15 12.20 -3.21 18.00
C GLY A 15 10.91 -3.96 17.70
N SER A 16 9.77 -3.29 17.52
CA SER A 16 8.49 -3.97 17.24
C SER A 16 8.42 -4.46 15.80
N ILE A 17 8.13 -5.75 15.64
CA ILE A 17 7.92 -6.38 14.33
C ILE A 17 6.55 -6.00 13.77
N GLU A 18 5.54 -5.89 14.62
CA GLU A 18 4.18 -5.50 14.25
C GLU A 18 4.14 -4.06 13.71
N ALA A 19 4.83 -3.13 14.38
CA ALA A 19 4.97 -1.76 13.92
C ALA A 19 5.72 -1.68 12.59
N LEU A 20 6.79 -2.49 12.44
CA LEU A 20 7.54 -2.56 11.18
C LEU A 20 6.69 -3.12 10.05
N GLN A 21 5.95 -4.21 10.29
CA GLN A 21 5.05 -4.81 9.32
C GLN A 21 3.97 -3.81 8.89
N THR A 22 3.31 -3.16 9.85
CA THR A 22 2.29 -2.13 9.59
C THR A 22 2.82 -1.01 8.74
N LYS A 23 4.04 -0.52 9.03
CA LYS A 23 4.67 0.54 8.25
C LYS A 23 4.98 0.11 6.82
N LEU A 24 5.50 -1.11 6.63
CA LEU A 24 5.82 -1.62 5.30
C LEU A 24 4.57 -1.84 4.47
N THR A 25 3.51 -2.39 5.06
CA THR A 25 2.25 -2.62 4.35
C THR A 25 1.54 -1.29 4.06
N SER A 26 1.49 -0.35 5.01
CA SER A 26 0.83 0.94 4.82
C SER A 26 1.45 1.74 3.66
N CYS A 27 2.79 1.72 3.52
CA CYS A 27 3.47 2.38 2.40
C CYS A 27 2.97 1.89 1.04
N ILE A 28 2.70 0.59 0.89
CA ILE A 28 2.25 0.02 -0.38
C ILE A 28 0.75 0.30 -0.58
N THR A 29 -0.05 0.13 0.47
CA THR A 29 -1.50 0.28 0.37
C THR A 29 -1.95 1.72 0.16
N GLU A 30 -1.30 2.66 0.84
CA GLU A 30 -1.62 4.08 0.67
C GLU A 30 -1.26 4.55 -0.75
N GLU A 31 -0.13 4.12 -1.28
CA GLU A 31 0.28 4.51 -2.64
C GLU A 31 -0.57 3.85 -3.74
N ALA A 32 -1.07 2.64 -3.50
CA ALA A 32 -2.09 2.03 -4.34
C ALA A 32 -3.39 2.85 -4.37
N ALA A 33 -3.83 3.38 -3.23
CA ALA A 33 -5.01 4.26 -3.16
C ALA A 33 -4.77 5.58 -3.90
N VAL A 34 -3.59 6.20 -3.73
CA VAL A 34 -3.21 7.41 -4.48
C VAL A 34 -3.18 7.14 -5.98
N CYS A 35 -2.67 5.99 -6.43
CA CYS A 35 -2.66 5.63 -7.86
C CYS A 35 -4.07 5.52 -8.46
N LEU A 36 -5.03 5.04 -7.66
CA LEU A 36 -6.43 4.98 -8.05
C LEU A 36 -7.07 6.37 -8.09
N GLU A 37 -6.81 7.22 -7.09
CA GLU A 37 -7.30 8.60 -7.03
C GLU A 37 -6.76 9.47 -8.17
N ASP A 38 -5.49 9.31 -8.53
CA ASP A 38 -4.86 10.00 -9.66
C ASP A 38 -5.34 9.46 -11.02
N GLY A 39 -6.14 8.38 -11.03
CA GLY A 39 -6.68 7.77 -12.24
C GLY A 39 -5.61 7.13 -13.12
N LEU A 40 -4.47 6.70 -12.54
CA LEU A 40 -3.44 5.96 -13.29
C LEU A 40 -3.99 4.63 -13.81
N LEU A 41 -4.93 4.05 -13.08
CA LEU A 41 -5.70 2.86 -13.42
C LEU A 41 -7.17 3.12 -13.09
N GLU A 42 -8.07 2.74 -14.00
CA GLU A 42 -9.52 2.92 -13.82
C GLU A 42 -10.17 1.80 -12.98
N ASP A 43 -9.52 0.64 -12.92
CA ASP A 43 -10.01 -0.55 -12.22
C ASP A 43 -9.15 -0.87 -10.98
N PRO A 44 -9.72 -0.82 -9.77
CA PRO A 44 -9.05 -1.22 -8.53
C PRO A 44 -8.48 -2.65 -8.58
N GLY A 45 -9.16 -3.57 -9.28
CA GLY A 45 -8.71 -4.96 -9.42
C GLY A 45 -7.40 -5.10 -10.19
N LEU A 46 -7.14 -4.22 -11.17
CA LEU A 46 -5.88 -4.20 -11.91
C LEU A 46 -4.72 -3.73 -11.04
N ILE A 47 -4.96 -2.77 -10.15
CA ILE A 47 -3.97 -2.33 -9.15
C ILE A 47 -3.64 -3.50 -8.22
N ASP A 48 -4.66 -4.16 -7.69
CA ASP A 48 -4.47 -5.26 -6.74
C ASP A 48 -3.65 -6.42 -7.34
N VAL A 49 -4.04 -6.89 -8.53
CA VAL A 49 -3.33 -7.97 -9.24
C VAL A 49 -1.92 -7.54 -9.63
N GLY A 50 -1.76 -6.31 -10.13
CA GLY A 50 -0.46 -5.77 -10.54
C GLY A 50 0.53 -5.71 -9.38
N VAL A 51 0.09 -5.27 -8.21
CA VAL A 51 0.94 -5.19 -7.01
C VAL A 51 1.27 -6.59 -6.46
N VAL A 52 0.32 -7.52 -6.44
CA VAL A 52 0.57 -8.92 -6.05
C VAL A 52 1.59 -9.59 -6.95
N LEU A 53 1.39 -9.55 -8.27
CA LEU A 53 2.27 -10.23 -9.23
C LEU A 53 3.59 -9.50 -9.47
N GLY A 54 3.60 -8.17 -9.38
CA GLY A 54 4.78 -7.35 -9.66
C GLY A 54 5.72 -7.19 -8.47
N THR A 55 5.18 -7.00 -7.26
CA THR A 55 5.98 -6.70 -6.07
C THR A 55 6.06 -7.87 -5.08
N GLY A 56 5.25 -8.92 -5.28
CA GLY A 56 5.15 -10.04 -4.37
C GLY A 56 4.30 -9.76 -3.12
N PHE A 57 3.38 -8.79 -3.19
CA PHE A 57 2.45 -8.51 -2.09
C PHE A 57 1.60 -9.74 -1.76
N ALA A 58 1.26 -9.91 -0.48
CA ALA A 58 0.59 -11.09 0.08
C ALA A 58 -0.64 -11.52 -0.73
N PRO A 59 -0.59 -12.62 -1.53
CA PRO A 59 -1.68 -12.98 -2.43
C PRO A 59 -2.99 -13.31 -1.70
N TRP A 60 -2.91 -13.85 -0.49
CA TRP A 60 -4.06 -14.22 0.34
C TRP A 60 -4.86 -13.02 0.87
N SER A 61 -4.31 -11.81 0.80
CA SER A 61 -5.02 -10.57 1.17
C SER A 61 -5.92 -10.05 0.05
N GLY A 62 -5.81 -10.62 -1.16
CA GLY A 62 -6.51 -10.12 -2.35
C GLY A 62 -5.92 -8.83 -2.95
N GLY A 63 -4.86 -8.28 -2.37
CA GLY A 63 -4.16 -7.09 -2.88
C GLY A 63 -4.11 -5.93 -1.88
N PRO A 64 -3.29 -4.90 -2.17
CA PRO A 64 -3.10 -3.74 -1.30
C PRO A 64 -4.38 -2.95 -0.98
N LEU A 65 -5.30 -2.77 -1.93
CA LEU A 65 -6.52 -1.98 -1.71
C LEU A 65 -7.49 -2.74 -0.80
N ARG A 66 -7.58 -4.06 -0.96
CA ARG A 66 -8.37 -4.93 -0.08
C ARG A 66 -7.77 -5.02 1.32
N TYR A 67 -6.45 -5.14 1.43
CA TYR A 67 -5.75 -5.17 2.71
C TYR A 67 -6.00 -3.92 3.55
N HIS A 68 -6.04 -2.73 2.93
CA HIS A 68 -6.32 -1.47 3.62
C HIS A 68 -7.77 -1.37 4.13
N SER A 69 -8.74 -1.88 3.36
CA SER A 69 -10.16 -1.76 3.69
C SER A 69 -10.60 -2.63 4.87
N GLY A 70 -9.78 -3.57 5.35
CA GLY A 70 -10.05 -4.37 6.55
C GLY A 70 -11.21 -5.36 6.45
N TYR A 71 -11.60 -5.78 5.24
CA TYR A 71 -12.58 -6.86 4.99
C TYR A 71 -11.92 -8.18 4.62
#